data_AF-A0A0D6I4R1-F1
#
_entry.id   AF-A0A0D6I4R1-F1
#
_cell.length_a   1.000
_cell.length_b   1.000
_cell.length_c   1.000
_cell.angle_alpha   90.00
_cell.angle_beta   90.00
_cell.angle_gamma   90.00
#
_symmetry.space_group_name_H-M   'P 1'
#
loop_
_entity.id
_entity.type
_entity.pdbx_description
1 polymer ?
#
loop_
_entity_poly.entity_id
_entity_poly.type
_entity_poly.pdbx_seq_one_letter_code
_entity_poly.pdbx_strand_id
1 'polypeptide(L)'
;MNAPHDNSLPAAGQCAAVFDAPPAAGGNDALAQLADKLQPLADSGRLDNIVDLLALASDLVDLLDAPMVEKLGALSEQATGAAWTLSNAWRAAQAQGLQEARPPGLGGLFQLSRDEDTRRGLALVLRTLQGLGRQLGDQRQDYAAS
;
A
#
# COMPACT_ATOMS: atom_id res chain seq x y z
N MET A 1 39.04 -33.13 44.19
CA MET A 1 38.13 -32.01 44.48
C MET A 1 38.15 -31.04 43.30
N ASN A 2 37.09 -31.00 42.49
CA ASN A 2 36.76 -29.87 41.62
C ASN A 2 35.22 -29.83 41.50
N ALA A 3 34.64 -28.65 41.68
CA ALA A 3 33.22 -28.40 41.91
C ALA A 3 32.35 -28.68 40.67
N PRO A 4 31.05 -29.03 40.84
CA PRO A 4 30.13 -29.20 39.73
C PRO A 4 29.78 -27.85 39.10
N HIS A 5 29.88 -27.77 37.78
CA HIS A 5 29.39 -26.64 36.99
C HIS A 5 27.87 -26.65 36.99
N ASP A 6 27.29 -25.72 37.75
CA ASP A 6 25.87 -25.38 37.71
C ASP A 6 25.57 -24.73 36.36
N ASN A 7 24.93 -25.48 35.46
CA ASN A 7 24.47 -24.99 34.17
C ASN A 7 23.01 -24.54 34.30
N SER A 8 22.80 -23.53 35.14
CA SER A 8 21.52 -22.82 35.23
C SER A 8 21.43 -21.88 34.04
N LEU A 9 20.55 -22.22 33.10
CA LEU A 9 20.14 -21.37 31.98
C LEU A 9 19.79 -19.97 32.51
N PRO A 10 20.26 -18.87 31.90
CA PRO A 10 19.69 -17.58 32.20
C PRO A 10 18.22 -17.68 31.83
N ALA A 11 17.33 -17.54 32.82
CA ALA A 11 15.92 -17.36 32.60
C ALA A 11 15.78 -16.30 31.51
N ALA A 12 15.37 -16.72 30.32
CA ALA A 12 15.02 -15.82 29.25
C ALA A 12 13.97 -14.89 29.85
N GLY A 13 14.40 -13.67 30.18
CA GLY A 13 13.55 -12.60 30.60
C GLY A 13 12.43 -12.56 29.60
N GLN A 14 11.25 -13.01 30.04
CA GLN A 14 10.05 -13.01 29.25
C GLN A 14 9.77 -11.55 28.93
N CYS A 15 10.18 -11.15 27.73
CA CYS A 15 9.79 -9.94 27.02
C CYS A 15 8.30 -9.95 26.67
N ALA A 16 7.45 -10.49 27.54
CA ALA A 16 6.02 -10.69 27.36
C ALA A 16 5.18 -9.80 28.28
N ALA A 17 5.71 -8.63 28.65
CA ALA A 17 4.97 -7.61 29.41
C ALA A 17 4.65 -6.36 28.57
N VAL A 18 4.54 -6.49 27.23
CA VAL A 18 4.03 -5.40 26.37
C VAL A 18 2.49 -5.28 26.46
N PHE A 19 1.83 -6.30 27.00
CA PHE A 19 0.41 -6.28 27.35
C PHE A 19 0.25 -6.77 28.78
N ASP A 20 0.76 -6.01 29.75
CA ASP A 20 0.22 -6.12 31.10
C ASP A 20 -1.19 -5.50 31.03
N ALA A 21 -2.20 -6.34 30.97
CA ALA A 21 -3.59 -5.90 30.95
C ALA A 21 -3.87 -5.23 32.32
N PRO A 22 -4.12 -3.91 32.38
CA PRO A 22 -4.48 -3.29 33.64
C PRO A 22 -5.78 -3.93 34.15
N PRO A 23 -5.94 -4.08 35.48
CA PRO A 23 -7.05 -4.80 36.08
C PRO A 23 -8.34 -4.06 35.74
N ALA A 24 -9.14 -4.61 34.82
CA ALA A 24 -10.51 -4.20 34.47
C ALA A 24 -10.87 -2.77 34.91
N ALA A 25 -10.09 -1.80 34.42
CA ALA A 25 -10.34 -0.41 34.68
C ALA A 25 -11.57 -0.09 33.83
N GLY A 26 -12.66 0.30 34.49
CA GLY A 26 -13.96 0.48 33.86
C GLY A 26 -13.84 1.26 32.56
N GLY A 27 -14.74 1.05 31.58
CA GLY A 27 -14.61 1.62 30.23
C GLY A 27 -14.19 3.09 30.16
N ASN A 28 -14.49 3.87 31.20
CA ASN A 28 -13.99 5.23 31.41
C ASN A 28 -12.46 5.39 31.52
N ASP A 29 -11.71 4.49 32.15
CA ASP A 29 -10.26 4.62 32.33
C ASP A 29 -9.49 4.29 31.05
N ALA A 30 -9.97 3.31 30.28
CA ALA A 30 -9.42 2.99 28.96
C ALA A 30 -9.72 4.10 27.94
N LEU A 31 -10.93 4.67 27.99
CA LEU A 31 -11.30 5.84 27.18
C LEU A 31 -10.51 7.09 27.59
N ALA A 32 -10.26 7.29 28.88
CA ALA A 32 -9.44 8.39 29.38
C ALA A 32 -7.97 8.28 28.94
N GLN A 33 -7.39 7.07 28.95
CA GLN A 33 -6.04 6.84 28.45
C GLN A 33 -5.93 7.01 26.93
N LEU A 34 -6.96 6.64 26.17
CA LEU A 34 -7.02 6.92 24.73
C LEU A 34 -7.16 8.42 24.47
N ALA A 35 -8.01 9.12 25.24
CA ALA A 35 -8.21 10.56 25.14
C ALA A 35 -6.91 11.33 25.42
N ASP A 36 -6.17 10.96 26.47
CA ASP A 36 -4.90 11.60 26.82
C ASP A 36 -3.83 11.43 25.70
N LYS A 37 -3.83 10.28 25.01
CA LYS A 37 -2.95 10.01 23.86
C LYS A 37 -3.39 10.71 22.58
N LEU A 38 -4.68 10.99 22.43
CA LEU A 38 -5.25 11.67 21.27
C LEU A 38 -5.29 13.20 21.45
N GLN A 39 -5.17 13.70 22.68
CA GLN A 39 -5.14 15.12 23.04
C GLN A 39 -4.10 15.95 22.25
N PRO A 40 -2.83 15.53 22.10
CA PRO A 40 -1.87 16.27 21.27
C PRO A 40 -2.23 16.26 19.76
N LEU A 41 -2.97 15.26 19.28
CA LEU A 41 -3.47 15.20 17.90
C LEU A 41 -4.74 16.05 17.72
N ALA A 42 -5.55 16.16 18.76
CA ALA A 42 -6.73 17.03 18.82
C ALA A 42 -6.33 18.51 18.87
N ASP A 43 -5.36 18.87 19.71
CA ASP A 43 -4.86 20.24 19.84
C ASP A 43 -4.19 20.76 18.57
N SER A 44 -3.69 19.86 17.71
CA SER A 44 -3.09 20.20 16.42
C SER A 44 -4.07 20.23 15.25
N GLY A 45 -5.37 19.98 15.49
CA GLY A 45 -6.42 19.92 14.45
C GLY A 45 -6.27 18.73 13.48
N ARG A 46 -5.27 17.86 13.67
CA ARG A 46 -5.03 16.69 12.80
C ARG A 46 -5.98 15.54 13.10
N LEU A 47 -6.48 15.47 14.34
CA LEU A 47 -7.50 14.50 14.71
C LEU A 47 -8.79 14.71 13.92
N ASP A 48 -9.17 15.96 13.63
CA ASP A 48 -10.35 16.28 12.81
C ASP A 48 -10.23 15.72 11.39
N ASN A 49 -9.09 15.94 10.72
CA ASN A 49 -8.82 15.34 9.41
C ASN A 49 -8.80 13.82 9.44
N ILE A 50 -8.28 13.21 10.52
CA ILE A 50 -8.28 11.75 10.68
C ILE A 50 -9.73 11.28 10.84
N VAL A 51 -10.53 11.94 11.67
CA VAL A 51 -11.95 11.64 11.85
C VAL A 51 -12.73 11.83 10.56
N ASP A 52 -12.47 12.89 9.77
CA ASP A 52 -13.08 13.10 8.45
C ASP A 52 -12.71 11.98 7.47
N LEU A 53 -11.45 11.55 7.45
CA LEU A 53 -11.02 10.42 6.62
C LEU A 53 -11.66 9.10 7.06
N LEU A 54 -11.79 8.88 8.37
CA LEU A 54 -12.49 7.73 8.94
C LEU A 54 -14.00 7.79 8.67
N ALA A 55 -14.61 8.97 8.70
CA ALA A 55 -16.01 9.19 8.37
C ALA A 55 -16.25 8.91 6.89
N LEU A 56 -15.40 9.44 6.00
CA LEU A 56 -15.45 9.13 4.57
C LEU A 56 -15.23 7.64 4.28
N ALA A 57 -14.31 7.00 5.00
CA ALA A 57 -14.10 5.56 4.90
C ALA A 57 -15.31 4.77 5.44
N SER A 58 -15.96 5.26 6.50
CA SER A 58 -17.18 4.67 7.04
C SER A 58 -18.35 4.80 6.07
N ASP A 59 -18.58 5.99 5.52
CA ASP A 59 -19.59 6.24 4.48
C ASP A 59 -19.35 5.34 3.27
N LEU A 60 -18.08 5.13 2.89
CA LEU A 60 -17.72 4.20 1.83
C LEU A 60 -18.10 2.77 2.21
N VAL A 61 -17.73 2.30 3.41
CA VAL A 61 -18.08 0.95 3.92
C VAL A 61 -19.60 0.77 4.06
N ASP A 62 -20.33 1.79 4.49
CA ASP A 62 -21.80 1.78 4.59
C ASP A 62 -22.47 1.74 3.20
N LEU A 63 -21.80 2.26 2.17
CA LEU A 63 -22.22 2.17 0.76
C LEU A 63 -21.82 0.83 0.10
N LEU A 64 -20.87 0.09 0.69
CA LEU A 64 -20.43 -1.22 0.22
C LEU A 64 -21.49 -2.28 0.56
N ASP A 65 -22.46 -2.46 -0.34
CA ASP A 65 -23.37 -3.60 -0.27
C ASP A 65 -22.66 -4.92 -0.64
N ALA A 66 -23.25 -6.07 -0.26
CA ALA A 66 -22.72 -7.41 -0.53
C ALA A 66 -22.26 -7.65 -1.99
N PRO A 67 -23.01 -7.27 -3.05
CA PRO A 67 -22.54 -7.42 -4.43
C PRO A 67 -21.38 -6.47 -4.79
N MET A 68 -21.19 -5.38 -4.05
CA MET A 68 -20.09 -4.45 -4.26
C MET A 68 -18.80 -5.00 -3.64
N VAL A 69 -18.87 -5.62 -2.46
CA VAL A 69 -17.72 -6.30 -1.82
C VAL A 69 -17.15 -7.40 -2.71
N GLU A 70 -18.00 -8.20 -3.37
CA GLU A 70 -17.53 -9.24 -4.30
C GLU A 70 -16.79 -8.62 -5.50
N LYS A 71 -17.27 -7.49 -6.03
CA LYS A 71 -16.59 -6.75 -7.09
C LYS A 71 -15.27 -6.13 -6.60
N LEU A 72 -15.21 -5.60 -5.39
CA LEU A 72 -13.97 -5.10 -4.79
C LEU A 72 -12.97 -6.22 -4.59
N GLY A 73 -13.41 -7.40 -4.14
CA GLY A 73 -12.56 -8.59 -4.04
C GLY A 73 -11.99 -8.98 -5.41
N ALA A 74 -12.84 -9.02 -6.44
CA ALA A 74 -12.40 -9.30 -7.81
C ALA A 74 -11.45 -8.24 -8.35
N LEU A 75 -11.70 -6.95 -8.09
CA LEU A 75 -10.81 -5.85 -8.44
C LEU A 75 -9.49 -5.91 -7.65
N SER A 76 -9.54 -6.29 -6.38
CA SER A 76 -8.36 -6.52 -5.53
C SER A 76 -7.49 -7.63 -6.12
N GLU A 77 -8.10 -8.74 -6.53
CA GLU A 77 -7.37 -9.86 -7.13
C GLU A 77 -6.73 -9.45 -8.46
N GLN A 78 -7.47 -8.73 -9.30
CA GLN A 78 -6.96 -8.21 -10.57
C GLN A 78 -5.84 -7.18 -10.36
N ALA A 79 -6.01 -6.26 -9.42
CA ALA A 79 -5.02 -5.24 -9.09
C ALA A 79 -3.77 -5.86 -8.46
N THR A 80 -3.93 -6.84 -7.56
CA THR A 80 -2.83 -7.58 -6.95
C THR A 80 -2.07 -8.38 -8.00
N GLY A 81 -2.77 -9.04 -8.93
CA GLY A 81 -2.15 -9.73 -10.06
C GLY A 81 -1.35 -8.77 -10.97
N ALA A 82 -1.93 -7.61 -11.32
CA ALA A 82 -1.25 -6.58 -12.10
C ALA A 82 -0.03 -6.01 -11.34
N ALA A 83 -0.17 -5.75 -10.05
CA ALA A 83 0.91 -5.27 -9.20
C ALA A 83 2.05 -6.30 -9.07
N TRP A 84 1.70 -7.60 -8.95
CA TRP A 84 2.68 -8.68 -8.87
C TRP A 84 3.50 -8.82 -10.16
N THR A 85 2.83 -8.79 -11.30
CA THR A 85 3.50 -8.85 -12.62
C THR A 85 4.40 -7.63 -12.83
N LEU A 86 3.93 -6.43 -12.50
CA LEU A 86 4.72 -5.20 -12.56
C LEU A 86 5.94 -5.26 -11.62
N SER A 87 5.76 -5.72 -10.38
CA SER A 87 6.83 -5.86 -9.40
C SER A 87 7.90 -6.86 -9.84
N ASN A 88 7.47 -7.99 -10.43
CA ASN A 88 8.42 -8.96 -10.99
C ASN A 88 9.16 -8.40 -12.21
N ALA A 89 8.47 -7.68 -13.11
CA ALA A 89 9.12 -7.01 -14.23
C ALA A 89 10.14 -5.95 -13.75
N TRP A 90 9.78 -5.18 -12.73
CA TRP A 90 10.68 -4.21 -12.10
C TRP A 90 11.91 -4.87 -11.48
N ARG A 91 11.72 -5.95 -10.72
CA ARG A 91 12.81 -6.74 -10.13
C ARG A 91 13.71 -7.35 -11.21
N ALA A 92 13.13 -7.84 -12.31
CA ALA A 92 13.88 -8.36 -13.44
C ALA A 92 14.70 -7.25 -14.13
N ALA A 93 14.13 -6.07 -14.36
CA ALA A 93 14.83 -4.93 -14.92
C ALA A 93 15.97 -4.43 -14.01
N GLN A 94 15.74 -4.39 -12.70
CA GLN A 94 16.79 -4.10 -11.71
C GLN A 94 17.93 -5.13 -11.76
N ALA A 95 17.60 -6.42 -11.83
CA ALA A 95 18.61 -7.48 -11.95
C ALA A 95 19.41 -7.37 -13.25
N GLN A 96 18.77 -7.03 -14.37
CA GLN A 96 19.44 -6.77 -15.64
C GLN A 96 20.37 -5.56 -15.56
N GLY A 97 19.91 -4.45 -15.00
CA GLY A 97 20.73 -3.24 -14.82
C GLY A 97 21.91 -3.42 -13.86
N LEU A 98 21.80 -4.32 -12.87
CA LEU A 98 22.91 -4.68 -11.98
C LEU A 98 23.91 -5.65 -12.64
N GLN A 99 23.48 -6.44 -13.62
CA GLN A 99 24.36 -7.32 -14.40
C GLN A 99 25.07 -6.57 -15.52
N GLU A 100 24.56 -5.41 -15.95
CA GLU A 100 25.22 -4.53 -16.90
C GLU A 100 26.42 -3.82 -16.27
N ALA A 101 27.62 -4.28 -16.64
CA ALA A 101 28.91 -3.81 -16.09
C ALA A 101 29.22 -2.31 -16.31
N ARG A 102 28.43 -1.61 -17.14
CA ARG A 102 28.59 -0.16 -17.38
C ARG A 102 27.21 0.48 -17.57
N PRO A 103 26.88 1.57 -16.85
CA PRO A 103 25.61 2.25 -17.03
C PRO A 103 25.47 2.75 -18.48
N PRO A 104 24.33 2.50 -19.15
CA PRO A 104 24.14 2.93 -20.53
C PRO A 104 24.22 4.45 -20.62
N GLY A 105 25.13 4.95 -21.46
CA GLY A 105 25.18 6.37 -21.80
C GLY A 105 23.95 6.80 -22.59
N LEU A 106 23.83 8.10 -22.90
CA LEU A 106 22.67 8.65 -23.63
C LEU A 106 22.38 7.93 -24.96
N GLY A 107 23.42 7.47 -25.67
CA GLY A 107 23.28 6.67 -26.89
C GLY A 107 22.75 5.25 -26.64
N GLY A 108 23.11 4.62 -25.52
CA GLY A 108 22.60 3.31 -25.11
C GLY A 108 21.12 3.37 -24.74
N LEU A 109 20.70 4.43 -24.04
CA LEU A 109 19.28 4.69 -23.76
C LEU A 109 18.46 4.90 -25.04
N PHE A 110 19.01 5.61 -26.02
CA PHE A 110 18.38 5.77 -27.33
C PHE A 110 18.29 4.46 -28.10
N GLN A 111 19.28 3.58 -27.97
CA GLN A 111 19.27 2.26 -28.60
C GLN A 111 18.26 1.30 -27.93
N LEU A 112 18.15 1.34 -26.60
CA LEU A 112 17.11 0.66 -25.82
C LEU A 112 15.69 1.10 -26.21
N SER A 113 15.47 2.40 -26.45
CA SER A 113 14.18 2.91 -26.95
C SER A 113 13.85 2.41 -28.36
N ARG A 114 14.85 1.97 -29.12
CA ARG A 114 14.71 1.46 -30.48
C ARG A 114 14.50 -0.04 -30.54
N ASP A 115 14.69 -0.72 -29.41
CA ASP A 115 14.45 -2.15 -29.28
C ASP A 115 12.96 -2.47 -29.53
N GLU A 116 12.71 -3.64 -30.11
CA GLU A 116 11.36 -4.04 -30.55
C GLU A 116 10.42 -4.20 -29.35
N ASP A 117 10.91 -4.77 -28.25
CA ASP A 117 10.11 -4.96 -27.03
C ASP A 117 9.81 -3.63 -26.32
N THR A 118 10.77 -2.70 -26.29
CA THR A 118 10.55 -1.34 -25.76
C THR A 118 9.53 -0.57 -26.60
N ARG A 119 9.57 -0.70 -27.93
CA ARG A 119 8.59 -0.07 -28.83
C ARG A 119 7.20 -0.64 -28.64
N ARG A 120 7.07 -1.96 -28.43
CA ARG A 120 5.78 -2.60 -28.11
C ARG A 120 5.23 -2.13 -26.77
N GLY A 121 6.08 -2.02 -25.75
CA GLY A 121 5.71 -1.45 -24.46
C GLY A 121 5.22 0.00 -24.59
N LEU A 122 5.97 0.84 -25.30
CA LEU A 122 5.58 2.24 -25.56
C LEU A 122 4.25 2.32 -26.33
N ALA A 123 4.07 1.49 -27.35
CA ALA A 123 2.83 1.41 -28.12
C ALA A 123 1.63 1.01 -27.25
N LEU A 124 1.80 0.06 -26.32
CA LEU A 124 0.77 -0.34 -25.37
C LEU A 124 0.35 0.85 -24.50
N VAL A 125 1.30 1.56 -23.89
CA VAL A 125 1.01 2.73 -23.05
C VAL A 125 0.26 3.81 -23.85
N LEU A 126 0.76 4.17 -25.03
CA LEU A 126 0.13 5.17 -25.89
C LEU A 126 -1.27 4.75 -26.32
N ARG A 127 -1.49 3.48 -26.64
CA ARG A 127 -2.81 2.92 -27.01
C ARG A 127 -3.79 3.01 -25.85
N THR A 128 -3.34 2.71 -24.63
CA THR A 128 -4.17 2.81 -23.42
C THR A 128 -4.57 4.26 -23.15
N LEU A 129 -3.62 5.21 -23.23
CA LEU A 129 -3.90 6.63 -23.09
C LEU A 129 -4.88 7.12 -24.16
N GLN A 130 -4.74 6.65 -25.40
CA GLN A 130 -5.65 6.99 -26.48
C GLN A 130 -7.07 6.46 -26.23
N GLY A 131 -7.20 5.26 -25.65
CA GLY A 131 -8.48 4.68 -25.24
C GLY A 131 -9.18 5.51 -24.16
N LEU A 132 -8.44 5.86 -23.09
CA LEU A 132 -8.96 6.71 -22.01
C LEU A 132 -9.36 8.10 -22.53
N GLY A 133 -8.56 8.69 -23.41
CA GLY A 133 -8.88 9.98 -24.03
C GLY A 133 -10.17 9.95 -24.85
N ARG A 134 -10.44 8.83 -25.55
CA ARG A 134 -11.71 8.65 -26.28
C ARG A 134 -12.90 8.52 -25.34
N GLN A 135 -12.79 7.73 -24.28
CA GLN A 135 -13.87 7.58 -23.29
C GLN A 135 -14.23 8.92 -22.63
N LEU A 136 -13.22 9.73 -22.26
CA LEU A 136 -13.46 11.07 -21.71
C LEU A 136 -14.08 12.03 -22.73
N GLY A 137 -13.73 11.88 -24.02
CA GLY A 137 -14.34 12.63 -25.12
C GLY A 137 -15.81 12.29 -25.30
N ASP A 138 -16.14 11.00 -25.34
CA ASP A 138 -17.51 10.51 -25.48
C ASP A 138 -18.39 10.96 -24.30
N GLN A 139 -17.90 10.85 -23.06
CA GLN A 139 -18.64 11.31 -21.88
C GLN A 139 -18.98 12.82 -21.96
N ARG A 140 -18.07 13.67 -22.43
CA ARG A 140 -18.38 15.10 -22.59
C ARG A 140 -19.47 15.35 -23.63
N GLN A 141 -19.53 14.54 -24.68
CA GLN A 141 -20.56 14.68 -25.72
C GLN A 141 -21.94 14.27 -25.19
N ASP A 142 -22.00 13.22 -24.38
CA ASP A 142 -23.24 12.77 -23.72
C ASP A 142 -23.78 13.83 -22.75
N TYR A 143 -22.90 14.48 -21.99
CA TYR A 143 -23.27 15.61 -21.12
C TYR A 143 -23.64 16.89 -21.88
N ALA A 144 -23.09 17.12 -23.07
CA ALA A 144 -23.40 18.30 -23.88
C ALA A 144 -24.70 18.15 -24.71
N ALA A 145 -25.20 16.92 -24.86
CA ALA A 145 -26.43 16.60 -25.58
C ALA A 145 -27.67 16.50 -24.66
N SER A 146 -27.50 16.65 -23.35
CA SER A 146 -28.56 16.65 -22.32
C SER A 146 -28.86 18.07 -21.84
#